data_AF-A0A3D0WNB6-F1
#
_entry.id   AF-A0A3D0WNB6-F1
#
_cell.length_a   1.000
_cell.length_b   1.000
_cell.length_c   1.000
_cell.angle_alpha   90.00
_cell.angle_beta   90.00
_cell.angle_gamma   90.00
#
_symmetry.space_group_name_H-M   'P 1'
#
loop_
_entity.id
_entity.type
_entity.pdbx_description
1 polymer ?
#
loop_
_entity_poly.entity_id
_entity_poly.type
_entity_poly.pdbx_seq_one_letter_code
_entity_poly.pdbx_strand_id
1 'polypeptide(L)'
;EKVEELGKGDFAVGTVAAFEAGVLDVPFAPSRYNAGKVMPARDNVGAVRFLETGNMPFTQDLIDFHRQKLEERARYEKRAVSFQMVIDDVYAIGKGFLVGRPK
;
A
#
# COMPACT_ATOMS: atom_id res chain seq x y z
N GLU A 1 -9.90 1.89 15.11
CA GLU A 1 -10.25 0.68 15.87
C GLU A 1 -9.02 -0.13 16.28
N LYS A 2 -8.29 -0.79 15.37
CA LYS A 2 -7.22 -1.73 15.79
C LYS A 2 -6.11 -1.12 16.68
N VAL A 3 -5.70 0.12 16.40
CA VAL A 3 -4.71 0.85 17.23
C VAL A 3 -5.22 1.05 18.66
N GLU A 4 -6.48 1.44 18.82
CA GLU A 4 -7.11 1.62 20.12
C GLU A 4 -7.25 0.30 20.88
N GLU A 5 -7.63 -0.78 20.19
CA GLU A 5 -7.73 -2.13 20.74
C GLU A 5 -6.39 -2.60 21.32
N LEU A 6 -5.30 -2.48 20.54
CA LEU A 6 -3.94 -2.82 20.97
C LEU A 6 -3.48 -1.99 22.17
N GLY A 7 -3.92 -0.73 22.22
CA GLY A 7 -3.64 0.20 23.32
C GLY A 7 -4.58 0.10 24.51
N LYS A 8 -5.61 -0.76 24.45
CA LYS A 8 -6.67 -0.84 25.47
C LYS A 8 -7.29 0.52 25.82
N GLY A 9 -7.53 1.35 24.80
CA GLY A 9 -8.05 2.71 24.92
C GLY A 9 -6.99 3.82 24.94
N ASP A 10 -5.71 3.49 25.12
CA ASP A 10 -4.61 4.46 25.01
C ASP A 10 -3.99 4.44 23.60
N PHE A 11 -4.20 5.52 22.83
CA PHE A 11 -3.69 5.61 21.46
C PHE A 11 -2.17 5.73 21.36
N ALA A 12 -1.48 6.27 22.37
CA ALA A 12 -0.02 6.38 22.34
C ALA A 12 0.61 4.98 22.50
N VAL A 13 0.16 4.23 23.51
CA VAL A 13 0.58 2.83 23.70
C VAL A 13 0.16 1.97 22.50
N GLY A 14 -1.08 2.15 22.03
CA GLY A 14 -1.60 1.46 20.86
C GLY A 14 -0.82 1.72 19.60
N THR A 15 -0.31 2.94 19.39
CA THR A 15 0.51 3.29 18.22
C THR A 15 1.83 2.54 18.24
N VAL A 16 2.52 2.48 19.40
CA VAL A 16 3.77 1.71 19.54
C VAL A 16 3.53 0.24 19.22
N ALA A 17 2.53 -0.37 19.86
CA ALA A 17 2.17 -1.77 19.63
C ALA A 17 1.74 -2.04 18.17
N ALA A 18 1.07 -1.09 17.53
CA ALA A 18 0.62 -1.22 16.14
C ALA A 18 1.79 -1.21 15.15
N PHE A 19 2.84 -0.40 15.38
CA PHE A 19 4.06 -0.47 14.57
C PHE A 19 4.80 -1.79 14.78
N GLU A 20 4.93 -2.25 16.04
CA GLU A 20 5.56 -3.55 16.35
C GLU A 20 4.82 -4.73 15.68
N ALA A 21 3.48 -4.68 15.63
CA ALA A 21 2.65 -5.70 14.98
C ALA A 21 2.54 -5.53 13.45
N GLY A 22 2.98 -4.41 12.88
CA GLY A 22 2.79 -4.05 11.47
C GLY A 22 1.35 -3.69 11.08
N VAL A 23 0.50 -3.39 12.06
CA VAL A 23 -0.86 -2.85 11.86
C VAL A 23 -0.79 -1.42 11.32
N LEU A 24 0.21 -0.66 11.75
CA LEU A 24 0.65 0.58 11.12
C LEU A 24 1.97 0.30 10.39
N ASP A 25 2.01 0.62 9.11
CA ASP A 25 3.18 0.42 8.26
C ASP A 25 3.22 1.53 7.21
N VAL A 26 4.38 2.17 7.09
CA VAL A 26 4.61 3.34 6.24
C VAL A 26 5.52 2.93 5.08
N PRO A 27 5.05 2.98 3.82
CA PRO A 27 5.86 2.63 2.67
C PRO A 27 7.18 3.39 2.61
N PHE A 28 8.27 2.66 2.38
CA PHE A 28 9.63 3.19 2.21
C PHE A 28 10.21 3.95 3.41
N ALA A 29 9.60 3.82 4.60
CA ALA A 29 10.13 4.45 5.79
C ALA A 29 11.50 3.84 6.19
N PRO A 30 12.50 4.66 6.56
CA PRO A 30 13.83 4.19 6.93
C PRO A 30 13.90 3.61 8.36
N SER A 31 12.81 3.73 9.13
CA SER A 31 12.78 3.28 10.53
C SER A 31 12.87 1.76 10.62
N ARG A 32 13.78 1.26 11.47
CA ARG A 32 13.88 -0.18 11.77
C ARG A 32 12.65 -0.77 12.48
N TYR A 33 11.80 0.09 13.06
CA TYR A 33 10.57 -0.31 13.72
C TYR A 33 9.38 -0.42 12.75
N ASN A 34 9.56 0.03 11.51
CA ASN A 34 8.56 -0.09 10.48
C ASN A 34 8.65 -1.48 9.83
N ALA A 35 7.52 -2.20 9.74
CA ALA A 35 7.51 -3.56 9.22
C ALA A 35 7.92 -3.63 7.73
N GLY A 36 7.60 -2.62 6.93
CA GLY A 36 8.01 -2.51 5.53
C GLY A 36 7.36 -3.55 4.61
N LYS A 37 6.18 -4.06 4.99
CA LYS A 37 5.43 -5.08 4.25
C LYS A 37 4.35 -4.47 3.35
N VAL A 38 3.88 -3.27 3.68
CA VAL A 38 2.89 -2.56 2.86
C VAL A 38 3.54 -1.96 1.62
N MET A 39 3.02 -2.31 0.44
CA MET A 39 3.48 -1.76 -0.83
C MET A 39 2.36 -1.03 -1.57
N PRO A 40 2.57 0.25 -1.94
CA PRO A 40 1.58 1.01 -2.71
C PRO A 40 1.87 0.93 -4.22
N ALA A 41 0.83 0.91 -5.03
CA ALA A 41 0.89 1.11 -6.48
C ALA A 41 -0.30 1.94 -6.95
N ARG A 42 -0.20 2.63 -8.09
CA ARG A 42 -1.35 3.37 -8.65
C ARG A 42 -2.28 2.45 -9.42
N ASP A 43 -3.58 2.70 -9.33
CA ASP A 43 -4.58 2.07 -10.20
C ASP A 43 -4.63 2.71 -11.60
N ASN A 44 -5.58 2.27 -12.42
CA ASN A 44 -5.65 2.68 -13.82
C ASN A 44 -5.95 4.17 -14.02
N VAL A 45 -6.50 4.85 -13.00
CA VAL A 45 -6.82 6.29 -13.05
C VAL A 45 -5.82 7.12 -12.22
N GLY A 46 -4.81 6.48 -11.64
CA GLY A 46 -3.72 7.12 -10.92
C GLY A 46 -3.91 7.26 -9.42
N ALA A 47 -5.00 6.74 -8.86
CA ALA A 47 -5.19 6.73 -7.41
C ALA A 47 -4.29 5.69 -6.76
N VAL A 48 -3.71 6.01 -5.61
CA VAL A 48 -2.84 5.08 -4.88
C VAL A 48 -3.69 3.98 -4.23
N ARG A 49 -3.26 2.73 -4.40
CA ARG A 49 -3.86 1.51 -3.84
C ARG A 49 -2.79 0.68 -3.15
N PHE A 50 -3.24 -0.30 -2.37
CA PHE A 50 -2.35 -1.28 -1.76
C PHE A 50 -2.16 -2.46 -2.70
N LEU A 51 -0.92 -2.63 -3.16
CA LEU A 51 -0.46 -3.83 -3.86
C LEU A 51 -0.27 -4.97 -2.85
N GLU A 52 0.43 -4.67 -1.75
CA GLU A 52 0.59 -5.55 -0.60
C GLU A 52 0.06 -4.83 0.63
N THR A 53 -0.82 -5.47 1.40
CA THR A 53 -1.43 -4.89 2.60
C THR A 53 -0.68 -5.25 3.88
N GLY A 54 0.27 -6.18 3.83
CA GLY A 54 0.99 -6.65 5.01
C GLY A 54 0.05 -7.08 6.13
N ASN A 55 0.26 -6.53 7.33
CA ASN A 55 -0.56 -6.79 8.51
C ASN A 55 -1.61 -5.70 8.77
N MET A 56 -1.88 -4.83 7.80
CA MET A 56 -2.93 -3.82 7.98
C MET A 56 -4.28 -4.50 8.22
N PRO A 57 -5.11 -3.97 9.14
CA PRO A 57 -6.32 -4.62 9.62
C PRO A 57 -7.50 -4.36 8.65
N PHE A 58 -7.33 -4.69 7.37
CA PHE A 58 -8.39 -4.57 6.38
C PHE A 58 -9.29 -5.79 6.38
N THR A 59 -10.56 -5.56 6.09
CA THR A 59 -11.49 -6.63 5.74
C THR A 59 -11.16 -7.18 4.35
N GLN A 60 -11.62 -8.40 4.06
CA GLN A 60 -11.40 -9.01 2.75
C GLN A 60 -11.99 -8.15 1.62
N ASP A 61 -13.18 -7.57 1.82
CA ASP A 61 -13.82 -6.70 0.83
C ASP A 61 -12.96 -5.48 0.46
N LEU A 62 -12.22 -4.90 1.41
CA LEU A 62 -11.30 -3.79 1.15
C LEU A 62 -10.06 -4.26 0.37
N ILE A 63 -9.50 -5.41 0.73
CA ILE A 63 -8.37 -6.03 0.01
C ILE A 63 -8.77 -6.30 -1.44
N ASP A 64 -9.95 -6.89 -1.64
CA ASP A 64 -10.49 -7.23 -2.95
C ASP A 64 -10.76 -5.98 -3.79
N PHE A 65 -11.27 -4.90 -3.18
CA PHE A 65 -11.44 -3.61 -3.86
C PHE A 65 -10.11 -3.05 -4.38
N HIS A 66 -9.06 -3.03 -3.54
CA HIS A 66 -7.73 -2.57 -3.97
C HIS A 66 -7.18 -3.43 -5.11
N ARG A 67 -7.31 -4.75 -4.99
CA ARG A 67 -6.88 -5.69 -6.02
C ARG A 67 -7.63 -5.49 -7.33
N GLN A 68 -8.95 -5.35 -7.28
CA GLN A 68 -9.77 -5.12 -8.47
C GLN A 68 -9.33 -3.86 -9.23
N LYS A 69 -9.02 -2.77 -8.52
CA LYS A 69 -8.55 -1.51 -9.13
C LYS A 69 -7.17 -1.62 -9.76
N LEU A 70 -6.27 -2.40 -9.17
CA LEU A 70 -4.98 -2.71 -9.78
C LEU A 70 -5.14 -3.63 -11.01
N GLU A 71 -6.06 -4.59 -10.97
CA GLU A 71 -6.35 -5.47 -12.11
C GLU A 71 -6.97 -4.71 -13.30
N GLU A 72 -7.72 -3.63 -13.07
CA GLU A 72 -8.15 -2.72 -14.14
C GLU A 72 -6.94 -2.11 -14.88
N ARG A 73 -5.89 -1.73 -14.14
CA ARG A 73 -4.63 -1.22 -14.72
C ARG A 73 -3.89 -2.31 -15.49
N ALA A 74 -3.77 -3.50 -14.89
CA ALA A 74 -3.12 -4.65 -15.51
C ALA A 74 -3.73 -5.00 -16.86
N ARG A 75 -5.08 -5.06 -16.95
CA ARG A 75 -5.79 -5.29 -18.21
C ARG A 75 -5.51 -4.20 -19.25
N TYR A 76 -5.51 -2.92 -18.84
CA TYR A 76 -5.22 -1.80 -19.74
C TYR A 76 -3.78 -1.85 -20.28
N GLU A 77 -2.81 -2.12 -19.40
CA GLU A 77 -1.38 -2.16 -19.73
C GLU A 77 -0.93 -3.50 -20.35
N LYS A 78 -1.80 -4.50 -20.40
CA LYS A 78 -1.51 -5.86 -20.90
C LYS A 78 -0.32 -6.51 -20.18
N ARG A 79 -0.19 -6.29 -18.88
CA ARG A 79 0.80 -6.92 -18.00
C ARG A 79 0.20 -7.23 -16.63
N ALA A 80 0.75 -8.22 -15.93
CA ALA A 80 0.28 -8.55 -14.59
C ALA A 80 0.54 -7.44 -13.57
N VAL A 81 -0.33 -7.33 -12.56
CA VAL A 81 -0.06 -6.54 -11.35
C VAL A 81 1.23 -7.05 -10.72
N SER A 82 2.19 -6.16 -10.48
CA SER A 82 3.52 -6.55 -10.00
C SER A 82 4.25 -5.41 -9.31
N PHE A 83 5.31 -5.75 -8.56
CA PHE A 83 6.20 -4.77 -7.95
C PHE A 83 6.84 -3.81 -8.96
N GLN A 84 6.99 -4.21 -10.23
CA GLN A 84 7.48 -3.32 -11.28
C GLN A 84 6.58 -2.08 -11.46
N MET A 85 5.26 -2.19 -11.25
CA MET A 85 4.37 -1.03 -11.29
C MET A 85 4.73 0.02 -10.22
N VAL A 86 5.16 -0.43 -9.03
CA VAL A 86 5.62 0.45 -7.94
C VAL A 86 6.85 1.24 -8.39
N ILE A 87 7.83 0.55 -8.95
CA ILE A 87 9.07 1.16 -9.46
C ILE A 87 8.73 2.19 -10.55
N ASP A 88 7.87 1.82 -11.50
CA ASP A 88 7.48 2.70 -12.59
C ASP A 88 6.77 3.97 -12.08
N ASP A 89 5.91 3.84 -11.07
CA ASP A 89 5.16 4.96 -10.49
C ASP A 89 6.07 5.93 -9.71
N VAL A 90 7.10 5.42 -9.02
CA VAL A 90 8.11 6.26 -8.35
C VAL A 90 8.84 7.16 -9.36
N TYR A 91 9.19 6.63 -10.53
CA TYR A 91 9.87 7.39 -11.57
C TYR A 91 8.94 8.20 -12.49
N ALA A 92 7.62 7.94 -12.48
CA ALA A 92 6.68 8.55 -13.41
C ALA A 92 6.65 10.09 -13.31
N ILE A 93 6.66 10.61 -12.08
CA ILE A 93 6.58 12.07 -11.84
C ILE A 93 7.79 12.79 -12.44
N GLY A 94 9.00 12.26 -12.23
CA GLY A 94 10.22 12.82 -12.83
C GLY A 94 10.25 12.74 -14.37
N LYS A 95 9.41 11.90 -14.97
CA LYS A 95 9.21 11.76 -16.42
C LYS A 95 8.02 12.54 -16.96
N GLY A 96 7.31 13.30 -16.11
CA GLY A 96 6.17 14.14 -16.50
C GLY A 96 4.82 13.43 -16.53
N PHE A 97 4.69 12.24 -15.93
CA PHE A 97 3.44 11.47 -15.90
C PHE A 97 3.01 11.14 -14.48
N LEU A 98 1.69 11.00 -14.25
CA LEU A 98 1.18 10.56 -12.95
C LEU A 98 1.32 9.04 -12.74
N VAL A 99 1.09 8.26 -13.80
CA VAL A 99 1.09 6.79 -13.77
C VAL A 99 2.26 6.26 -14.60
N GLY A 100 3.04 5.34 -14.04
CA GLY A 100 4.17 4.70 -14.69
C GLY A 100 3.71 3.66 -15.71
N ARG A 101 3.31 4.11 -16.91
CA ARG A 101 2.89 3.22 -18.00
C ARG A 101 4.12 2.58 -18.68
N PRO A 102 4.01 1.32 -19.15
CA PRO A 102 4.99 0.72 -20.05
C PRO A 102 5.18 1.57 -21.32
N LYS A 103 6.37 1.49 -21.91
CA LYS A 103 6.65 2.04 -23.24
C LYS A 103 6.26 1.06 -24.32
#